data_AF-A0A0F7ICV9-F1
#
_entry.id   AF-A0A0F7ICV9-F1
#
_cell.length_a   1.000
_cell.length_b   1.000
_cell.length_c   1.000
_cell.angle_alpha   90.00
_cell.angle_beta   90.00
_cell.angle_gamma   90.00
#
_symmetry.space_group_name_H-M   'P 1'
#
loop_
_entity.id
_entity.type
_entity.pdbx_description
1 polymer ?
#
loop_
_entity_poly.entity_id
_entity_poly.type
_entity_poly.pdbx_seq_one_letter_code
_entity_poly.pdbx_strand_id
1 'polypeptide(L)'
;MEVRFDPETLQTLHMRAGDLWRRSFSRGWQRSAVSPMEVVRLFDRLWVREGYELVAYIYGFEVSSLGVVWAVKEGTPTEIEECERLEDELGTPRLCGAVEFTEVIEGDGSPESYIQASILVRELGDFGCTFEHSDWGWHEITGDLGEFEVFFRQIDPTPKVSLGDRPVVEFCTRSYRTGEVYRHVDEFADGYRFTSRSEVIGFAD
;
A
#
# COMPACT_ATOMS: atom_id res chain seq x y z
N MET A 1 18.25 -6.75 -15.53
CA MET A 1 17.20 -7.34 -16.41
C MET A 1 15.94 -6.54 -16.19
N GLU A 2 15.24 -6.12 -17.25
CA GLU A 2 13.98 -5.38 -17.13
C GLU A 2 12.80 -6.29 -17.50
N VAL A 3 11.73 -6.24 -16.71
CA VAL A 3 10.47 -6.96 -16.95
C VAL A 3 9.32 -5.96 -16.89
N ARG A 4 8.44 -5.99 -17.88
CA ARG A 4 7.24 -5.15 -17.96
C ARG A 4 6.00 -5.93 -17.51
N PHE A 5 5.06 -5.22 -16.92
CA PHE A 5 3.80 -5.77 -16.42
C PHE A 5 2.62 -5.05 -17.08
N ASP A 6 1.52 -5.78 -17.13
CA ASP A 6 0.26 -5.25 -17.62
C ASP A 6 -0.38 -4.33 -16.55
N PRO A 7 -0.65 -3.05 -16.86
CA PRO A 7 -1.24 -2.12 -15.91
C PRO A 7 -2.66 -2.54 -15.47
N GLU A 8 -3.46 -3.14 -16.35
CA GLU A 8 -4.83 -3.56 -16.01
C GLU A 8 -4.84 -4.67 -14.95
N THR A 9 -3.88 -5.60 -15.03
CA THR A 9 -3.66 -6.63 -14.00
C THR A 9 -3.33 -6.01 -12.64
N LEU A 10 -2.41 -5.03 -12.61
CA LEU A 10 -2.05 -4.35 -11.36
C LEU A 10 -3.21 -3.50 -10.82
N GLN A 11 -3.94 -2.80 -11.68
CA GLN A 11 -5.14 -2.04 -11.30
C GLN A 11 -6.22 -2.96 -10.74
N THR A 12 -6.39 -4.16 -11.31
CA THR A 12 -7.31 -5.17 -10.79
C THR A 12 -6.90 -5.65 -9.39
N LEU A 13 -5.60 -5.84 -9.13
CA LEU A 13 -5.10 -6.16 -7.78
C LEU A 13 -5.38 -5.02 -6.79
N HIS A 14 -5.09 -3.78 -7.18
CA HIS A 14 -5.38 -2.58 -6.38
C HIS A 14 -6.86 -2.48 -6.01
N MET A 15 -7.77 -2.58 -6.98
CA MET A 15 -9.22 -2.53 -6.74
C MET A 15 -9.68 -3.65 -5.81
N ARG A 16 -9.22 -4.89 -6.04
CA ARG A 16 -9.57 -6.04 -5.20
C ARG A 16 -9.10 -5.87 -3.75
N ALA A 17 -7.92 -5.30 -3.55
CA ALA A 17 -7.40 -5.00 -2.22
C ALA A 17 -8.27 -3.94 -1.51
N GLY A 18 -8.55 -2.82 -2.18
CA GLY A 18 -9.43 -1.76 -1.69
C GLY A 18 -10.82 -2.25 -1.28
N ASP A 19 -11.42 -3.14 -2.08
CA ASP A 19 -12.77 -3.68 -1.82
C ASP A 19 -12.86 -4.57 -0.57
N LEU A 20 -11.75 -5.18 -0.13
CA LEU A 20 -11.75 -6.04 1.06
C LEU A 20 -12.02 -5.24 2.33
N TRP A 21 -11.31 -4.12 2.49
CA TRP A 21 -11.23 -3.41 3.77
C TRP A 21 -12.16 -2.20 3.88
N ARG A 22 -12.80 -1.75 2.79
CA ARG A 22 -13.85 -0.72 2.81
C ARG A 22 -15.11 -1.24 3.49
N ARG A 23 -15.16 -1.12 4.83
CA ARG A 23 -16.28 -1.55 5.67
C ARG A 23 -16.79 -0.40 6.52
N SER A 24 -18.00 -0.55 7.07
CA SER A 24 -18.53 0.38 8.07
C SER A 24 -17.66 0.40 9.32
N PHE A 25 -17.47 1.58 9.89
CA PHE A 25 -16.73 1.78 11.13
C PHE A 25 -17.59 2.45 12.21
N SER A 26 -17.27 2.19 13.48
CA SER A 26 -17.79 2.95 14.61
C SER A 26 -16.88 4.12 14.94
N ARG A 27 -17.41 5.12 15.64
CA ARG A 27 -16.61 6.26 16.09
C ARG A 27 -15.52 5.81 17.08
N GLY A 28 -14.33 6.37 16.93
CA GLY A 28 -13.16 6.08 17.76
C GLY A 28 -12.37 4.87 17.29
N TRP A 29 -11.32 4.54 18.05
CA TRP A 29 -10.46 3.40 17.76
C TRP A 29 -11.18 2.07 18.00
N GLN A 30 -11.07 1.17 17.04
CA GLN A 30 -11.56 -0.21 17.10
C GLN A 30 -10.61 -1.14 16.34
N ARG A 31 -10.62 -2.43 16.65
CA ARG A 31 -9.98 -3.43 15.80
C ARG A 31 -10.71 -3.52 14.46
N SER A 32 -9.96 -3.63 13.37
CA SER A 32 -10.55 -3.88 12.05
C SER A 32 -11.29 -5.21 12.01
N ALA A 33 -12.50 -5.21 11.44
CA ALA A 33 -13.27 -6.43 11.18
C ALA A 33 -12.66 -7.29 10.06
N VAL A 34 -11.80 -6.70 9.23
CA VAL A 34 -11.11 -7.37 8.13
C VAL A 34 -9.65 -7.54 8.51
N SER A 35 -9.13 -8.76 8.36
CA SER A 35 -7.71 -9.03 8.61
C SER A 35 -6.86 -8.49 7.45
N PRO A 36 -5.79 -7.72 7.70
CA PRO A 36 -4.84 -7.33 6.66
C PRO A 36 -4.19 -8.52 5.95
N MET A 37 -4.17 -9.69 6.58
CA MET A 37 -3.73 -10.94 5.95
C MET A 37 -4.58 -11.33 4.74
N GLU A 38 -5.85 -10.92 4.68
CA GLU A 38 -6.70 -11.13 3.50
C GLU A 38 -6.21 -10.33 2.29
N VAL A 39 -5.69 -9.12 2.52
CA VAL A 39 -5.08 -8.30 1.47
C VAL A 39 -3.78 -8.95 1.01
N VAL A 40 -2.90 -9.37 1.93
CA VAL A 40 -1.63 -10.05 1.58
C VAL A 40 -1.88 -11.26 0.68
N ARG A 41 -2.92 -12.06 0.95
CA ARG A 41 -3.28 -13.25 0.15
C ARG A 41 -3.66 -12.96 -1.30
N LEU A 42 -3.93 -11.70 -1.67
CA LEU A 42 -4.15 -11.32 -3.07
C LEU A 42 -2.83 -11.27 -3.88
N PHE A 43 -1.69 -11.14 -3.20
CA PHE A 43 -0.37 -11.00 -3.80
C PHE A 43 0.37 -12.34 -3.68
N ASP A 44 0.24 -13.18 -4.70
CA ASP A 44 0.66 -14.59 -4.70
C ASP A 44 2.17 -14.82 -4.60
N ARG A 45 2.98 -13.76 -4.79
CA ARG A 45 4.44 -13.79 -4.66
C ARG A 45 4.96 -13.22 -3.36
N LEU A 46 4.06 -12.85 -2.44
CA LEU A 46 4.39 -12.25 -1.17
C LEU A 46 3.78 -13.02 -0.01
N TRP A 47 4.45 -12.95 1.13
CA TRP A 47 3.94 -13.48 2.39
C TRP A 47 4.47 -12.67 3.56
N VAL A 48 3.85 -12.86 4.70
CA VAL A 48 4.37 -12.36 5.98
C VAL A 48 5.33 -13.41 6.53
N ARG A 49 6.50 -12.97 7.01
CA ARG A 49 7.52 -13.82 7.63
C ARG A 49 6.90 -14.70 8.72
N GLU A 50 7.31 -15.96 8.74
CA GLU A 50 6.84 -16.95 9.73
C GLU A 50 6.99 -16.45 11.18
N GLY A 51 5.96 -16.70 11.99
CA GLY A 51 5.89 -16.26 13.39
C GLY A 51 5.46 -14.80 13.56
N TYR A 52 4.99 -14.15 12.49
CA TYR A 52 4.33 -12.85 12.54
C TYR A 52 2.94 -12.90 11.93
N GLU A 53 2.06 -12.03 12.45
CA GLU A 53 0.74 -11.75 11.88
C GLU A 53 0.52 -10.24 11.74
N LEU A 54 -0.34 -9.85 10.81
CA LEU A 54 -0.75 -8.45 10.63
C LEU A 54 -2.09 -8.18 11.31
N VAL A 55 -2.14 -7.09 12.07
CA VAL A 55 -3.31 -6.62 12.79
C VAL A 55 -3.59 -5.18 12.38
N ALA A 56 -4.86 -4.85 12.16
CA ALA A 56 -5.27 -3.48 11.86
C ALA A 56 -6.20 -2.91 12.91
N TYR A 57 -6.04 -1.61 13.16
CA TYR A 57 -6.97 -0.80 13.92
C TYR A 57 -7.48 0.34 13.05
N ILE A 58 -8.73 0.71 13.24
CA ILE A 58 -9.39 1.79 12.49
C ILE A 58 -9.96 2.78 13.49
N TYR A 59 -9.66 4.05 13.29
CA TYR A 59 -10.31 5.17 13.95
C TYR A 59 -11.44 5.69 13.07
N GLY A 60 -12.69 5.55 13.52
CA GLY A 60 -13.83 6.15 12.84
C GLY A 60 -14.07 7.60 13.27
N PHE A 61 -14.16 8.50 12.29
CA PHE A 61 -14.77 9.81 12.45
C PHE A 61 -16.27 9.74 12.13
N GLU A 62 -16.94 10.89 12.01
CA GLU A 62 -18.36 10.95 11.64
C GLU A 62 -18.59 10.51 10.19
N VAL A 63 -17.67 10.88 9.29
CA VAL A 63 -17.80 10.62 7.84
C VAL A 63 -16.55 10.01 7.21
N SER A 64 -15.44 9.91 7.93
CA SER A 64 -14.16 9.39 7.43
C SER A 64 -13.55 8.41 8.42
N SER A 65 -12.44 7.79 8.04
CA SER A 65 -11.70 6.87 8.89
C SER A 65 -10.21 6.94 8.59
N LEU A 66 -9.42 6.60 9.60
CA LEU A 66 -7.98 6.42 9.52
C LEU A 66 -7.66 5.01 10.00
N GLY A 67 -6.83 4.26 9.28
CA GLY A 67 -6.38 2.95 9.73
C GLY A 67 -4.88 2.89 9.97
N VAL A 68 -4.47 1.89 10.73
CA VAL A 68 -3.07 1.54 10.96
C VAL A 68 -2.93 0.03 10.93
N VAL A 69 -1.85 -0.46 10.33
CA VAL A 69 -1.49 -1.88 10.27
C VAL A 69 -0.19 -2.09 11.01
N TRP A 70 -0.17 -3.06 11.92
CA TRP A 70 1.01 -3.47 12.67
C TRP A 70 1.35 -4.92 12.38
N ALA A 71 2.64 -5.25 12.44
CA ALA A 71 3.09 -6.64 12.54
C ALA A 71 3.40 -7.00 13.99
N VAL A 72 2.86 -8.12 14.44
CA VAL A 72 3.08 -8.66 15.80
C VAL A 72 3.44 -10.13 15.74
N LYS A 73 3.94 -10.67 16.85
CA LYS A 73 4.17 -12.12 16.97
C LYS A 73 2.83 -12.85 16.96
N GLU A 74 2.80 -14.00 16.29
CA GLU A 74 1.60 -14.83 16.29
C GLU A 74 1.13 -15.17 17.71
N GLY A 75 -0.16 -14.98 17.96
CA GLY A 75 -0.78 -15.26 19.26
C GLY A 75 -0.65 -14.11 20.26
N THR A 76 -0.08 -12.96 19.86
CA THR A 76 -0.17 -11.73 20.65
C THR A 76 -1.64 -11.32 20.79
N PRO A 77 -2.15 -11.05 22.01
CA PRO A 77 -3.49 -10.50 22.19
C PRO A 77 -3.67 -9.21 21.40
N THR A 78 -4.74 -9.11 20.61
CA THR A 78 -4.95 -8.00 19.67
C THR A 78 -6.06 -7.04 20.10
N GLU A 79 -6.58 -7.19 21.32
CA GLU A 79 -7.64 -6.32 21.82
C GLU A 79 -7.11 -4.92 22.09
N ILE A 80 -7.96 -3.93 21.86
CA ILE A 80 -7.51 -2.53 21.80
C ILE A 80 -7.17 -1.95 23.17
N GLU A 81 -7.69 -2.57 24.21
CA GLU A 81 -7.40 -2.29 25.62
C GLU A 81 -5.98 -2.73 26.01
N GLU A 82 -5.41 -3.68 25.29
CA GLU A 82 -4.04 -4.17 25.49
C GLU A 82 -3.00 -3.29 24.78
N CYS A 83 -3.44 -2.36 23.92
CA CYS A 83 -2.56 -1.47 23.19
C CYS A 83 -2.05 -0.32 24.06
N GLU A 84 -0.75 -0.01 23.92
CA GLU A 84 -0.24 1.32 24.28
C GLU A 84 -0.80 2.37 23.32
N ARG A 85 -0.85 3.63 23.79
CA ARG A 85 -1.29 4.78 23.00
C ARG A 85 -0.07 5.61 22.65
N LEU A 86 0.18 5.77 21.35
CA LEU A 86 1.25 6.62 20.87
C LEU A 86 0.98 8.09 21.25
N GLU A 87 2.03 8.86 21.44
CA GLU A 87 1.95 10.31 21.74
C GLU A 87 1.67 11.13 20.47
N ASP A 88 0.68 10.72 19.70
CA ASP A 88 0.13 11.47 18.58
C ASP A 88 -1.25 12.07 18.94
N GLU A 89 -1.83 12.84 18.01
CA GLU A 89 -3.09 13.54 18.26
C GLU A 89 -4.27 12.61 18.57
N LEU A 90 -4.25 11.38 18.03
CA LEU A 90 -5.37 10.44 18.12
C LEU A 90 -5.13 9.33 19.14
N GLY A 91 -3.95 9.24 19.75
CA GLY A 91 -3.56 8.13 20.61
C GLY A 91 -3.58 6.81 19.85
N THR A 92 -2.88 6.73 18.71
CA THR A 92 -2.88 5.54 17.84
C THR A 92 -2.54 4.29 18.66
N PRO A 93 -3.38 3.23 18.60
CA PRO A 93 -3.12 1.99 19.32
C PRO A 93 -1.92 1.29 18.69
N ARG A 94 -0.97 0.89 19.53
CA ARG A 94 0.14 0.02 19.15
C ARG A 94 0.22 -1.13 20.15
N LEU A 95 0.42 -2.35 19.65
CA LEU A 95 0.65 -3.50 20.51
C LEU A 95 2.10 -3.51 21.01
N CYS A 96 2.32 -3.94 22.25
CA CYS A 96 3.66 -4.02 22.81
C CYS A 96 4.55 -4.94 21.95
N GLY A 97 5.69 -4.40 21.49
CA GLY A 97 6.61 -5.12 20.61
C GLY A 97 6.17 -5.20 19.14
N ALA A 98 5.10 -4.52 18.75
CA ALA A 98 4.71 -4.38 17.36
C ALA A 98 5.78 -3.65 16.54
N VAL A 99 5.98 -4.09 15.31
CA VAL A 99 6.87 -3.48 14.32
C VAL A 99 6.07 -3.01 13.10
N GLU A 100 6.67 -2.19 12.26
CA GLU A 100 6.05 -1.78 11.00
C GLU A 100 5.82 -3.02 10.12
N PHE A 101 4.67 -3.10 9.46
CA PHE A 101 4.33 -4.28 8.65
C PHE A 101 5.34 -4.52 7.52
N THR A 102 5.94 -3.45 6.99
CA THR A 102 6.98 -3.51 5.95
C THR A 102 8.24 -4.26 6.38
N GLU A 103 8.45 -4.46 7.70
CA GLU A 103 9.60 -5.19 8.23
C GLU A 103 9.49 -6.71 8.11
N VAL A 104 8.27 -7.20 7.88
CA VAL A 104 7.96 -8.64 7.87
C VAL A 104 7.39 -9.12 6.55
N ILE A 105 7.31 -8.24 5.53
CA ILE A 105 6.96 -8.67 4.18
C ILE A 105 8.16 -9.35 3.53
N GLU A 106 7.90 -10.54 2.99
CA GLU A 106 8.84 -11.36 2.25
C GLU A 106 8.23 -11.79 0.91
N GLY A 107 9.07 -12.35 0.06
CA GLY A 107 8.70 -12.76 -1.29
C GLY A 107 9.82 -13.57 -1.95
N ASP A 108 9.55 -14.07 -3.15
CA ASP A 108 10.39 -15.06 -3.84
C ASP A 108 11.58 -14.49 -4.64
N GLY A 109 11.80 -13.18 -4.57
CA GLY A 109 12.84 -12.45 -5.29
C GLY A 109 12.59 -12.29 -6.80
N SER A 110 11.43 -12.73 -7.31
CA SER A 110 11.06 -12.53 -8.72
C SER A 110 10.76 -11.06 -9.01
N PRO A 111 10.87 -10.59 -10.26
CA PRO A 111 10.37 -9.27 -10.67
C PRO A 111 8.93 -9.02 -10.21
N GLU A 112 8.08 -10.05 -10.31
CA GLU A 112 6.67 -9.96 -9.95
C GLU A 112 6.45 -9.71 -8.46
N SER A 113 7.24 -10.34 -7.59
CA SER A 113 7.20 -10.06 -6.16
C SER A 113 7.50 -8.59 -5.84
N TYR A 114 8.42 -7.93 -6.56
CA TYR A 114 8.78 -6.54 -6.29
C TYR A 114 7.67 -5.56 -6.70
N ILE A 115 7.10 -5.73 -7.89
CA ILE A 115 5.96 -4.88 -8.31
C ILE A 115 4.74 -5.13 -7.41
N GLN A 116 4.48 -6.38 -7.04
CA GLN A 116 3.42 -6.70 -6.07
C GLN A 116 3.68 -6.04 -4.71
N ALA A 117 4.93 -6.00 -4.24
CA ALA A 117 5.25 -5.41 -2.93
C ALA A 117 5.06 -3.90 -2.92
N SER A 118 5.43 -3.25 -4.03
CA SER A 118 5.17 -1.84 -4.25
C SER A 118 3.68 -1.49 -4.13
N ILE A 119 2.80 -2.32 -4.69
CA ILE A 119 1.35 -2.14 -4.58
C ILE A 119 0.86 -2.51 -3.17
N LEU A 120 1.20 -3.68 -2.65
CA LEU A 120 0.78 -4.17 -1.33
C LEU A 120 1.12 -3.18 -0.20
N VAL A 121 2.31 -2.59 -0.21
CA VAL A 121 2.72 -1.63 0.83
C VAL A 121 1.82 -0.39 0.83
N ARG A 122 1.38 0.06 -0.35
CA ARG A 122 0.44 1.17 -0.47
C ARG A 122 -0.97 0.75 -0.05
N GLU A 123 -1.42 -0.46 -0.40
CA GLU A 123 -2.71 -1.00 0.08
C GLU A 123 -2.77 -1.10 1.60
N LEU A 124 -1.70 -1.59 2.23
CA LEU A 124 -1.63 -1.73 3.68
C LEU A 124 -1.44 -0.37 4.38
N GLY A 125 -0.73 0.56 3.76
CA GLY A 125 -0.58 1.93 4.26
C GLY A 125 -1.88 2.73 4.25
N ASP A 126 -2.76 2.48 3.27
CA ASP A 126 -4.07 3.11 3.15
C ASP A 126 -5.20 2.25 3.75
N PHE A 127 -4.87 1.12 4.37
CA PHE A 127 -5.84 0.15 4.89
C PHE A 127 -6.74 0.82 5.93
N GLY A 128 -8.05 0.84 5.67
CA GLY A 128 -9.03 1.43 6.58
C GLY A 128 -9.09 2.96 6.52
N CYS A 129 -8.30 3.61 5.67
CA CYS A 129 -8.35 5.05 5.42
C CYS A 129 -9.46 5.39 4.42
N THR A 130 -10.25 6.43 4.70
CA THR A 130 -11.29 6.91 3.77
C THR A 130 -11.28 8.43 3.64
N PHE A 131 -11.84 8.92 2.53
CA PHE A 131 -11.95 10.34 2.19
C PHE A 131 -10.60 11.07 2.25
N GLU A 132 -10.46 12.03 3.17
CA GLU A 132 -9.28 12.90 3.26
C GLU A 132 -8.03 12.19 3.75
N HIS A 133 -8.20 11.08 4.49
CA HIS A 133 -7.12 10.26 5.01
C HIS A 133 -6.64 9.19 4.04
N SER A 134 -7.40 8.93 2.97
CA SER A 134 -6.95 8.07 1.89
C SER A 134 -6.13 8.90 0.89
N ASP A 135 -4.93 8.41 0.60
CA ASP A 135 -4.10 8.92 -0.48
C ASP A 135 -4.18 7.95 -1.66
N TRP A 136 -3.64 6.74 -1.44
CA TRP A 136 -3.53 5.70 -2.46
C TRP A 136 -4.86 5.26 -3.07
N GLY A 137 -5.93 5.21 -2.28
CA GLY A 137 -7.27 4.81 -2.74
C GLY A 137 -7.88 5.70 -3.83
N TRP A 138 -7.28 6.86 -4.12
CA TRP A 138 -7.67 7.75 -5.22
C TRP A 138 -6.85 7.55 -6.50
N HIS A 139 -5.85 6.67 -6.48
CA HIS A 139 -4.97 6.42 -7.61
C HIS A 139 -5.51 5.29 -8.50
N GLU A 140 -5.36 5.45 -9.80
CA GLU A 140 -5.53 4.40 -10.79
C GLU A 140 -4.20 4.15 -11.49
N ILE A 141 -3.75 2.90 -11.48
CA ILE A 141 -2.55 2.47 -12.18
C ILE A 141 -2.82 2.49 -13.68
N THR A 142 -1.97 3.20 -14.43
CA THR A 142 -2.11 3.36 -15.88
C THR A 142 -0.80 3.08 -16.60
N GLY A 143 -0.91 2.43 -17.76
CA GLY A 143 0.16 2.31 -18.76
C GLY A 143 -0.11 3.14 -20.00
N ASP A 144 -1.07 4.06 -19.96
CA ASP A 144 -1.39 4.97 -21.05
C ASP A 144 -1.41 6.43 -20.55
N LEU A 145 -0.70 7.29 -21.27
CA LEU A 145 -0.59 8.73 -21.04
C LEU A 145 -1.30 9.55 -22.14
N GLY A 146 -2.12 8.92 -22.99
CA GLY A 146 -2.65 9.48 -24.24
C GLY A 146 -3.39 10.82 -24.17
N GLU A 147 -4.23 11.06 -23.16
CA GLU A 147 -5.04 12.30 -23.03
C GLU A 147 -4.50 13.29 -21.99
N PHE A 148 -3.26 13.12 -21.53
CA PHE A 148 -2.70 13.93 -20.45
C PHE A 148 -1.79 15.03 -20.99
N GLU A 149 -1.83 16.22 -20.40
CA GLU A 149 -0.81 17.24 -20.61
C GLU A 149 0.46 16.82 -19.86
N VAL A 150 1.27 15.95 -20.48
CA VAL A 150 2.50 15.44 -19.87
C VAL A 150 3.65 16.42 -20.10
N PHE A 151 4.29 16.86 -19.01
CA PHE A 151 5.47 17.74 -19.03
C PHE A 151 6.69 17.08 -19.69
N PHE A 152 6.73 15.75 -19.69
CA PHE A 152 7.84 14.95 -20.17
C PHE A 152 7.39 13.96 -21.24
N ARG A 153 7.56 14.30 -22.53
CA ARG A 153 7.14 13.50 -23.69
C ARG A 153 7.87 12.15 -23.89
N GLN A 154 8.74 11.74 -22.97
CA GLN A 154 9.57 10.53 -23.10
C GLN A 154 9.40 9.54 -21.94
N ILE A 155 8.39 9.70 -21.10
CA ILE A 155 8.12 8.73 -20.03
C ILE A 155 7.40 7.52 -20.64
N ASP A 156 7.98 6.34 -20.45
CA ASP A 156 7.30 5.05 -20.70
C ASP A 156 6.47 4.72 -19.45
N PRO A 157 5.13 4.83 -19.51
CA PRO A 157 4.25 4.62 -18.37
C PRO A 157 4.06 3.15 -17.99
N THR A 158 4.54 2.22 -18.83
CA THR A 158 4.35 0.79 -18.60
C THR A 158 4.99 0.39 -17.27
N PRO A 159 4.22 -0.21 -16.34
CA PRO A 159 4.78 -0.73 -15.10
C PRO A 159 5.93 -1.69 -15.38
N LYS A 160 7.05 -1.53 -14.68
CA LYS A 160 8.28 -2.29 -14.92
C LYS A 160 9.12 -2.47 -13.69
N VAL A 161 9.89 -3.55 -13.71
CA VAL A 161 10.88 -3.87 -12.69
C VAL A 161 12.23 -4.03 -13.36
N SER A 162 13.21 -3.26 -12.90
CA SER A 162 14.61 -3.40 -13.26
C SER A 162 15.34 -4.15 -12.14
N LEU A 163 15.72 -5.40 -12.41
CA LEU A 163 16.58 -6.19 -11.54
C LEU A 163 18.06 -5.82 -11.74
N GLY A 164 18.73 -5.55 -10.63
CA GLY A 164 20.16 -5.32 -10.47
C GLY A 164 20.55 -5.50 -9.00
N ASP A 165 21.65 -4.89 -8.56
CA ASP A 165 22.07 -4.91 -7.14
C ASP A 165 20.97 -4.38 -6.20
N ARG A 166 20.16 -3.43 -6.70
CA ARG A 166 18.95 -2.93 -6.08
C ARG A 166 17.81 -2.99 -7.10
N PRO A 167 16.79 -3.82 -6.86
CA PRO A 167 15.59 -3.83 -7.69
C PRO A 167 14.93 -2.45 -7.67
N VAL A 168 14.46 -2.00 -8.84
CA VAL A 168 13.72 -0.75 -9.00
C VAL A 168 12.39 -1.05 -9.67
N VAL A 169 11.30 -0.60 -9.05
CA VAL A 169 9.95 -0.62 -9.60
C VAL A 169 9.61 0.77 -10.11
N GLU A 170 9.07 0.85 -11.32
CA GLU A 170 8.52 2.08 -11.88
C GLU A 170 7.12 1.83 -12.45
N PHE A 171 6.18 2.73 -12.18
CA PHE A 171 4.84 2.72 -12.76
C PHE A 171 4.22 4.11 -12.69
N CYS A 172 3.15 4.33 -13.43
CA CYS A 172 2.40 5.58 -13.39
C CYS A 172 1.00 5.39 -12.82
N THR A 173 0.46 6.45 -12.23
CA THR A 173 -0.93 6.50 -11.79
C THR A 173 -1.59 7.81 -12.14
N ARG A 174 -2.92 7.81 -12.24
CA ARG A 174 -3.77 9.00 -12.25
C ARG A 174 -4.43 9.15 -10.87
N SER A 175 -4.35 10.33 -10.26
CA SER A 175 -5.12 10.63 -9.04
C SER A 175 -6.46 11.25 -9.40
N TYR A 176 -7.55 10.60 -9.02
CA TYR A 176 -8.91 11.14 -9.15
C TYR A 176 -9.20 12.29 -8.19
N ARG A 177 -8.37 12.45 -7.14
CA ARG A 177 -8.50 13.52 -6.15
C ARG A 177 -7.98 14.85 -6.67
N THR A 178 -6.85 14.82 -7.38
CA THR A 178 -6.15 16.04 -7.82
C THR A 178 -6.18 16.24 -9.34
N GLY A 179 -6.51 15.20 -10.11
CA GLY A 179 -6.38 15.22 -11.57
C GLY A 179 -4.93 15.09 -12.04
N GLU A 180 -3.96 14.88 -11.15
CA GLU A 180 -2.54 14.76 -11.51
C GLU A 180 -2.19 13.34 -11.97
N VAL A 181 -1.18 13.26 -12.84
CA VAL A 181 -0.52 12.01 -13.20
C VAL A 181 0.81 11.94 -12.48
N TYR A 182 1.02 10.84 -11.78
CA TYR A 182 2.23 10.57 -11.02
C TYR A 182 3.08 9.49 -11.68
N ARG A 183 4.40 9.69 -11.70
CA ARG A 183 5.37 8.61 -11.86
C ARG A 183 5.88 8.22 -10.48
N HIS A 184 5.81 6.93 -10.18
CA HIS A 184 6.35 6.34 -8.97
C HIS A 184 7.62 5.57 -9.30
N VAL A 185 8.65 5.75 -8.47
CA VAL A 185 9.91 5.01 -8.54
C VAL A 185 10.24 4.48 -7.14
N ASP A 186 10.21 3.17 -6.98
CA ASP A 186 10.50 2.48 -5.72
C ASP A 186 11.83 1.75 -5.82
N GLU A 187 12.78 2.12 -4.98
CA GLU A 187 14.12 1.52 -4.93
C GLU A 187 14.25 0.61 -3.71
N PHE A 188 14.44 -0.69 -3.95
CA PHE A 188 14.55 -1.71 -2.92
C PHE A 188 15.98 -1.81 -2.39
N ALA A 189 16.15 -1.83 -1.07
CA ALA A 189 17.47 -1.81 -0.43
C ALA A 189 17.71 -2.94 0.56
N ASP A 190 16.66 -3.50 1.18
CA ASP A 190 16.73 -4.55 2.19
C ASP A 190 15.51 -5.47 2.09
N GLY A 191 15.65 -6.56 1.32
CA GLY A 191 14.54 -7.44 0.97
C GLY A 191 13.44 -6.68 0.22
N TYR A 192 12.25 -6.58 0.82
CA TYR A 192 11.07 -5.92 0.26
C TYR A 192 10.85 -4.51 0.82
N ARG A 193 11.80 -3.96 1.59
CA ARG A 193 11.78 -2.56 2.00
C ARG A 193 12.33 -1.68 0.88
N PHE A 194 11.62 -0.59 0.59
CA PHE A 194 11.98 0.35 -0.45
C PHE A 194 11.76 1.80 -0.03
N THR A 195 12.44 2.71 -0.73
CA THR A 195 12.10 4.14 -0.70
C THR A 195 11.32 4.49 -1.95
N SER A 196 10.17 5.15 -1.80
CA SER A 196 9.34 5.63 -2.90
C SER A 196 9.64 7.08 -3.23
N ARG A 197 9.73 7.40 -4.52
CA ARG A 197 9.68 8.76 -5.05
C ARG A 197 8.49 8.87 -5.99
N SER A 198 7.63 9.85 -5.74
CA SER A 198 6.48 10.17 -6.59
C SER A 198 6.68 11.56 -7.16
N GLU A 199 6.58 11.72 -8.48
CA GLU A 199 6.69 13.01 -9.16
C GLU A 199 5.47 13.24 -10.04
N VAL A 200 4.92 14.46 -10.03
CA VAL A 200 3.86 14.85 -10.95
C VAL A 200 4.49 15.02 -12.34
N ILE A 201 3.99 14.26 -13.31
CA ILE A 201 4.50 14.26 -14.69
C ILE A 201 3.52 14.87 -15.68
N GLY A 202 2.28 15.14 -15.25
CA GLY A 202 1.27 15.78 -16.06
C GLY A 202 -0.06 15.93 -15.33
N PHE A 203 -1.05 16.41 -16.04
CA PHE A 203 -2.43 16.56 -15.58
C PHE A 203 -3.37 15.84 -16.54
N ALA A 204 -4.42 15.26 -15.98
CA ALA A 204 -5.56 14.75 -16.74
C ALA A 204 -6.44 15.91 -17.14
N ASP A 205 -6.78 15.98 -18.43
CA ASP A 205 -7.79 16.90 -18.95
C ASP A 205 -9.18 16.67 -18.31
#